data_AF-A0A7S2V501-F1
#
_entry.id   AF-A0A7S2V501-F1
#
_cell.length_a   1.000
_cell.length_b   1.000
_cell.length_c   1.000
_cell.angle_alpha   90.00
_cell.angle_beta   90.00
_cell.angle_gamma   90.00
#
_symmetry.space_group_name_H-M   'P 1'
#
loop_
_entity.id
_entity.type
_entity.pdbx_description
1 polymer ?
#
loop_
_entity_poly.entity_id
_entity_poly.type
_entity_poly.pdbx_seq_one_letter_code
_entity_poly.pdbx_strand_id
1 'polypeptide(L)'
;VKRFSSEATVLLGRHKRNRQTGQHHLQLVELLEVPQLMDACVRNGLYEEALSIAQFASTLERRHRLPIAGPASASGKPMPGPGTGSSAAGSGGGSADKGAEEKGQEVIGIIVREIRSSVVALREKMVQQLSSQIQLPTCLQVVSCLRRLDTLELDRQHYHALITQGGGSSGKAAPASGAVGGIEQAALELRLQVQFLEARDAWVQASLDQLDAQAGFSSDRLRQHLRLVRMRKMHPDQGGGESAAAGLGFQPYQYLTDAVEKNRTLCFEIATQFKAIFCGSADSSTASATAASGGNDGRAKAVDSSPPGHSGSSSSSSSDVADRLLAMWLSRRLGRFLNLLELVLPLVEDGASLHNLLEQTMFFGASMGRVGADFRGLIGPIFVKTIERFCKDRWGVASAQLCARIRDQWGGPGEAGPAPAPAQGHM
;
A
#
# COMPACT_ATOMS: atom_id res chain seq x y z
N VAL A 1 -22.74 -72.82 3.42
CA VAL A 1 -23.92 -71.96 3.13
C VAL A 1 -23.81 -70.56 3.77
N LYS A 2 -23.61 -70.42 5.09
CA LYS A 2 -23.53 -69.10 5.76
C LYS A 2 -22.38 -68.19 5.25
N ARG A 3 -21.19 -68.74 4.97
CA ARG A 3 -20.06 -67.99 4.38
C ARG A 3 -20.36 -67.45 2.97
N PHE A 4 -20.94 -68.29 2.10
CA PHE A 4 -21.31 -67.91 0.74
C PHE A 4 -22.39 -66.80 0.71
N SER A 5 -23.39 -66.88 1.60
CA SER A 5 -24.40 -65.82 1.74
C SER A 5 -23.80 -64.49 2.23
N SER A 6 -22.83 -64.55 3.16
CA SER A 6 -22.09 -63.37 3.61
C SER A 6 -21.21 -62.77 2.50
N GLU A 7 -20.56 -63.58 1.68
CA GLU A 7 -19.75 -63.09 0.56
C GLU A 7 -20.62 -62.51 -0.57
N ALA A 8 -21.75 -63.15 -0.89
CA ALA A 8 -22.69 -62.69 -1.90
C ALA A 8 -23.31 -61.32 -1.54
N THR A 9 -23.63 -61.09 -0.27
CA THR A 9 -24.17 -59.79 0.19
C THR A 9 -23.11 -58.67 0.12
N VAL A 10 -21.85 -58.97 0.43
CA VAL A 10 -20.72 -58.03 0.26
C VAL A 10 -20.49 -57.69 -1.22
N LEU A 11 -20.55 -58.69 -2.11
CA LEU A 11 -20.41 -58.50 -3.56
C LEU A 11 -21.55 -57.67 -4.15
N LEU A 12 -22.80 -57.95 -3.78
CA LEU A 12 -23.95 -57.15 -4.20
C LEU A 12 -23.86 -55.71 -3.70
N GLY A 13 -23.39 -55.50 -2.45
CA GLY A 13 -23.13 -54.17 -1.91
C GLY A 13 -22.02 -53.41 -2.66
N ARG A 14 -20.97 -54.11 -3.10
CA ARG A 14 -19.91 -53.54 -3.97
C ARG A 14 -20.45 -53.18 -5.35
N HIS A 15 -21.23 -54.05 -5.99
CA HIS A 15 -21.82 -53.78 -7.30
C HIS A 15 -22.81 -52.62 -7.25
N LYS A 16 -23.62 -52.51 -6.19
CA LYS A 16 -24.54 -51.38 -6.00
C LYS A 16 -23.77 -50.07 -5.87
N ARG A 17 -22.69 -50.03 -5.08
CA ARG A 17 -21.80 -48.85 -4.96
C ARG A 17 -21.09 -48.51 -6.26
N ASN A 18 -20.54 -49.49 -6.97
CA ASN A 18 -19.90 -49.26 -8.27
C ASN A 18 -20.88 -48.75 -9.32
N ARG A 19 -22.12 -49.26 -9.33
CA ARG A 19 -23.17 -48.79 -10.23
C ARG A 19 -23.57 -47.35 -9.90
N GLN A 20 -23.71 -47.01 -8.62
CA GLN A 20 -24.00 -45.66 -8.16
C GLN A 20 -22.84 -44.69 -8.47
N THR A 21 -21.59 -45.13 -8.29
CA THR A 21 -20.40 -44.37 -8.68
C THR A 21 -20.35 -44.13 -10.18
N GLY A 22 -20.68 -45.14 -10.99
CA GLY A 22 -20.78 -44.98 -12.44
C GLY A 22 -21.89 -44.02 -12.87
N GLN A 23 -23.01 -43.97 -12.15
CA GLN A 23 -24.11 -43.03 -12.41
C GLN A 23 -23.74 -41.57 -12.07
N HIS A 24 -22.95 -41.36 -11.02
CA HIS A 24 -22.52 -40.04 -10.57
C HIS A 24 -21.08 -39.69 -10.99
N HIS A 25 -20.45 -40.48 -11.86
CA HIS A 25 -19.03 -40.34 -12.18
C HIS A 25 -18.69 -38.96 -12.73
N LEU A 26 -19.51 -38.43 -13.64
CA LEU A 26 -19.31 -37.09 -14.21
C LEU A 26 -19.35 -36.00 -13.14
N GLN A 27 -20.33 -36.05 -12.22
CA GLN A 27 -20.45 -35.07 -11.13
C GLN A 27 -19.26 -35.14 -10.16
N LEU A 28 -18.70 -36.34 -9.95
CA LEU A 28 -17.51 -36.52 -9.13
C LEU A 28 -16.26 -35.98 -9.82
N VAL A 29 -16.13 -36.15 -11.13
CA VAL A 29 -15.04 -35.57 -11.93
C VAL A 29 -15.15 -34.05 -11.93
N GLU A 30 -16.32 -33.48 -12.20
CA GLU A 30 -16.56 -32.04 -12.16
C GLU A 30 -16.16 -31.44 -10.80
N LEU A 31 -16.51 -32.10 -9.69
CA LEU A 31 -16.13 -31.66 -8.34
C LEU A 31 -14.61 -31.69 -8.11
N LEU A 32 -13.91 -32.68 -8.67
CA LEU A 32 -12.46 -32.81 -8.57
C LEU A 32 -11.71 -31.82 -9.48
N GLU A 33 -12.36 -31.31 -10.52
CA GLU A 33 -11.79 -30.32 -11.45
C GLU A 33 -11.95 -28.87 -10.94
N VAL A 34 -12.84 -28.61 -9.97
CA VAL A 34 -13.10 -27.24 -9.45
C VAL A 34 -11.82 -26.52 -8.96
N PRO A 35 -10.88 -27.14 -8.23
CA PRO A 35 -9.63 -26.48 -7.84
C PRO A 35 -8.78 -26.06 -9.05
N GLN A 36 -8.68 -26.93 -10.07
CA GLN A 36 -7.93 -26.62 -11.29
C GLN A 36 -8.57 -25.46 -12.07
N LEU A 37 -9.90 -25.43 -12.10
CA LEU A 37 -10.66 -24.34 -12.69
C LEU A 37 -10.43 -23.03 -11.92
N MET A 38 -10.42 -23.08 -10.58
CA MET A 38 -10.10 -21.92 -9.74
C MET A 38 -8.71 -21.37 -10.08
N ASP A 39 -7.69 -22.23 -10.14
CA ASP A 39 -6.33 -21.82 -10.48
C ASP A 39 -6.24 -21.22 -11.91
N ALA A 40 -6.99 -21.76 -12.86
CA ALA A 40 -7.10 -21.18 -14.20
C ALA A 40 -7.73 -19.78 -14.17
N CYS A 41 -8.82 -19.58 -13.43
CA CYS A 41 -9.45 -18.27 -13.25
C CYS A 41 -8.49 -17.26 -12.62
N VAL A 42 -7.78 -17.65 -11.55
CA VAL A 42 -6.79 -16.79 -10.89
C VAL A 42 -5.66 -16.41 -11.83
N ARG A 43 -5.11 -17.34 -12.62
CA ARG A 43 -4.06 -17.06 -13.60
C ARG A 43 -4.54 -16.11 -14.70
N ASN A 44 -5.76 -16.27 -15.17
CA ASN A 44 -6.33 -15.47 -16.26
C ASN A 44 -6.90 -14.11 -15.82
N GLY A 45 -6.99 -13.84 -14.52
CA GLY A 45 -7.57 -12.58 -14.01
C GLY A 45 -9.10 -12.51 -14.10
N LEU A 46 -9.75 -13.67 -14.17
CA LEU A 46 -11.19 -13.85 -14.24
C LEU A 46 -11.78 -13.81 -12.81
N TYR A 47 -11.92 -12.59 -12.27
CA TYR A 47 -12.24 -12.38 -10.86
C TYR A 47 -13.67 -12.76 -10.48
N GLU A 48 -14.64 -12.53 -11.38
CA GLU A 48 -16.05 -12.86 -11.12
C GLU A 48 -16.28 -14.38 -11.10
N GLU A 49 -15.66 -15.10 -12.03
CA GLU A 49 -15.71 -16.55 -12.11
C GLU A 49 -15.04 -17.16 -10.88
N ALA A 50 -13.86 -16.65 -10.48
CA ALA A 50 -13.18 -17.09 -9.27
C ALA A 50 -14.02 -16.85 -7.99
N LEU A 51 -14.72 -15.71 -7.90
CA LEU A 51 -15.65 -15.44 -6.80
C LEU A 51 -16.83 -16.42 -6.78
N SER A 52 -17.35 -16.81 -7.96
CA SER A 52 -18.43 -17.80 -8.05
C SER A 52 -17.97 -19.18 -7.54
N ILE A 53 -16.73 -19.58 -7.84
CA ILE A 53 -16.14 -20.82 -7.34
C ILE A 53 -15.94 -20.76 -5.82
N ALA A 54 -15.51 -19.62 -5.28
CA ALA A 54 -15.39 -19.41 -3.83
C ALA A 54 -16.75 -19.49 -3.11
N GLN A 55 -17.82 -18.98 -3.72
CA GLN A 55 -19.19 -19.12 -3.22
C GLN A 55 -19.67 -20.57 -3.26
N PHE A 56 -19.34 -21.29 -4.33
CA PHE A 56 -19.61 -22.73 -4.44
C PHE A 56 -18.92 -23.52 -3.33
N ALA A 57 -17.64 -23.26 -3.06
CA ALA A 57 -16.90 -23.88 -1.95
C ALA A 57 -17.55 -23.59 -0.59
N SER A 58 -18.05 -22.37 -0.37
CA SER A 58 -18.78 -22.00 0.86
C SER A 58 -20.09 -22.78 1.01
N THR A 59 -20.79 -23.03 -0.11
CA THR A 59 -22.01 -23.85 -0.12
C THR A 59 -21.70 -25.32 0.17
N LEU A 60 -20.59 -25.82 -0.36
CA LEU A 60 -20.09 -27.17 -0.15
C LEU A 60 -19.74 -27.42 1.33
N GLU A 61 -19.01 -26.48 1.96
CA GLU A 61 -18.70 -26.50 3.39
C GLU A 61 -19.97 -26.59 4.25
N ARG A 62 -20.98 -25.78 3.93
CA ARG A 62 -22.26 -25.75 4.69
C ARG A 62 -23.07 -27.02 4.54
N ARG A 63 -23.11 -27.60 3.33
CA ARG A 63 -23.86 -28.83 3.05
C ARG A 63 -23.25 -30.06 3.70
N HIS A 64 -21.93 -30.14 3.76
CA HIS A 64 -21.22 -31.31 4.28
C HIS A 64 -20.76 -31.19 5.74
N ARG A 65 -21.16 -30.11 6.45
CA ARG A 65 -20.83 -29.84 7.86
C ARG A 65 -19.36 -30.05 8.20
N LEU A 66 -18.48 -29.64 7.29
CA LEU A 66 -17.04 -29.86 7.45
C LEU A 66 -16.51 -29.03 8.62
N PRO A 67 -15.89 -29.65 9.65
CA PRO A 67 -15.15 -28.90 10.66
C PRO A 67 -13.91 -28.29 10.00
N ILE A 68 -13.70 -26.98 10.20
CA ILE A 68 -12.57 -26.28 9.62
C ILE A 68 -11.32 -26.70 10.41
N ALA A 69 -10.37 -27.32 9.74
CA ALA A 69 -9.02 -27.45 10.27
C ALA A 69 -8.44 -26.04 10.41
N GLY A 70 -8.29 -25.54 11.64
CA GLY A 70 -7.52 -24.34 11.92
C GLY A 70 -6.07 -24.49 11.43
N PRO A 71 -5.30 -23.39 11.32
CA PRO A 71 -3.89 -23.47 10.99
C PRO A 71 -3.22 -24.44 11.96
N ALA A 72 -2.45 -25.38 11.42
CA ALA A 72 -1.85 -26.50 12.14
C ALA A 72 -1.14 -26.03 13.43
N SER A 73 -1.84 -26.16 14.58
CA SER A 73 -1.18 -26.22 15.87
C SER A 73 -0.54 -27.59 15.96
N ALA A 74 0.77 -27.61 15.67
CA ALA A 74 1.67 -28.70 16.00
C ALA A 74 1.52 -29.08 17.48
N SER A 75 0.69 -30.07 17.76
CA SER A 75 0.79 -30.86 18.99
C SER A 75 0.78 -32.31 18.56
N GLY A 76 2.01 -32.84 18.45
CA GLY A 76 2.23 -34.23 18.14
C GLY A 76 1.54 -35.11 19.18
N LYS A 77 0.71 -36.03 18.71
CA LYS A 77 0.57 -37.32 19.37
C LYS A 77 0.90 -38.41 18.35
N PRO A 78 1.89 -39.27 18.65
CA PRO A 78 2.36 -40.28 17.72
C PRO A 78 1.34 -41.40 17.57
N MET A 79 1.36 -42.05 16.41
CA MET A 79 0.67 -43.30 16.12
C MET A 79 0.84 -44.31 17.26
N PRO A 80 -0.21 -45.05 17.67
CA PRO A 80 -0.02 -46.36 18.26
C PRO A 80 0.13 -47.38 17.13
N GLY A 81 1.24 -48.11 17.15
CA GLY A 81 1.52 -49.25 16.28
C GLY A 81 0.60 -50.46 16.57
N PRO A 82 0.75 -51.54 15.79
CA PRO A 82 -0.18 -52.66 15.76
C PRO A 82 0.10 -53.63 16.91
N GLY A 83 -0.90 -53.93 17.73
CA GLY A 83 -0.74 -54.88 18.84
C GLY A 83 -2.05 -55.32 19.47
N THR A 84 -2.46 -56.54 19.10
CA THR A 84 -3.16 -57.57 19.92
C THR A 84 -4.50 -57.21 20.58
N GLY A 85 -5.52 -57.99 20.23
CA GLY A 85 -6.91 -57.70 20.55
C GLY A 85 -7.34 -58.00 21.99
N SER A 86 -8.52 -57.48 22.32
CA SER A 86 -9.44 -58.19 23.21
C SER A 86 -10.88 -57.77 22.90
N SER A 87 -11.75 -58.76 23.03
CA SER A 87 -13.15 -58.81 22.63
C SER A 87 -14.02 -57.95 23.56
N ALA A 88 -14.86 -57.10 22.96
CA ALA A 88 -16.10 -56.65 23.59
C ALA A 88 -17.21 -56.73 22.54
N ALA A 89 -17.99 -57.80 22.64
CA ALA A 89 -19.18 -58.05 21.84
C ALA A 89 -20.27 -57.01 22.21
N GLY A 90 -20.36 -55.95 21.41
CA GLY A 90 -21.51 -55.07 21.34
C GLY A 90 -22.23 -55.31 20.02
N SER A 91 -23.35 -56.04 20.08
CA SER A 91 -24.28 -56.22 18.97
C SER A 91 -24.85 -54.86 18.54
N GLY A 92 -24.57 -54.46 17.31
CA GLY A 92 -25.08 -53.22 16.71
C GLY A 92 -24.66 -53.13 15.25
N GLY A 93 -25.45 -53.73 14.35
CA GLY A 93 -25.26 -53.60 12.91
C GLY A 93 -25.47 -52.15 12.46
N GLY A 94 -24.44 -51.53 11.88
CA GLY A 94 -24.53 -50.16 11.33
C GLY A 94 -23.21 -49.41 11.09
N SER A 95 -22.03 -49.98 11.38
CA SER A 95 -20.78 -49.19 11.47
C SER A 95 -19.92 -49.07 10.20
N ALA A 96 -20.25 -49.76 9.10
CA ALA A 96 -19.43 -49.70 7.88
C ALA A 96 -19.71 -48.46 7.00
N ASP A 97 -20.90 -47.86 7.12
CA ASP A 97 -21.35 -46.75 6.27
C ASP A 97 -20.81 -45.39 6.76
N LYS A 98 -20.72 -45.20 8.09
CA LYS A 98 -20.15 -43.99 8.71
C LYS A 98 -18.70 -43.73 8.29
N GLY A 99 -17.87 -44.77 8.22
CA GLY A 99 -16.46 -44.63 7.81
C GLY A 99 -16.26 -44.31 6.33
N ALA A 100 -17.26 -44.55 5.47
CA ALA A 100 -17.23 -44.14 4.07
C ALA A 100 -17.68 -42.68 3.90
N GLU A 101 -18.68 -42.25 4.67
CA GLU A 101 -19.12 -40.85 4.74
C GLU A 101 -18.01 -39.94 5.30
N GLU A 102 -17.28 -40.38 6.32
CA GLU A 102 -16.13 -39.63 6.89
C GLU A 102 -15.01 -39.43 5.86
N LYS A 103 -14.68 -40.46 5.06
CA LYS A 103 -13.69 -40.35 3.98
C LYS A 103 -14.16 -39.44 2.84
N GLY A 104 -15.45 -39.46 2.51
CA GLY A 104 -16.03 -38.54 1.54
C GLY A 104 -15.93 -37.08 2.01
N GLN A 105 -16.23 -36.83 3.28
CA GLN A 105 -16.09 -35.51 3.91
C GLN A 105 -14.62 -35.04 3.94
N GLU A 106 -13.67 -35.96 4.16
CA GLU A 106 -12.23 -35.64 4.11
C GLU A 106 -11.80 -35.15 2.72
N VAL A 107 -12.20 -35.85 1.65
CA VAL A 107 -11.89 -35.45 0.26
C VAL A 107 -12.50 -34.09 -0.08
N ILE A 108 -13.77 -33.88 0.27
CA ILE A 108 -14.46 -32.60 0.10
C ILE A 108 -13.73 -31.50 0.88
N GLY A 109 -13.23 -31.79 2.08
CA GLY A 109 -12.41 -30.88 2.87
C GLY A 109 -11.06 -30.53 2.25
N ILE A 110 -10.42 -31.47 1.54
CA ILE A 110 -9.19 -31.20 0.78
C ILE A 110 -9.48 -30.25 -0.38
N ILE A 111 -10.51 -30.53 -1.19
CA ILE A 111 -10.93 -29.71 -2.32
C ILE A 111 -11.22 -28.27 -1.89
N VAL A 112 -12.01 -28.12 -0.82
CA VAL A 112 -12.31 -26.81 -0.25
C VAL A 112 -11.03 -26.09 0.18
N ARG A 113 -10.13 -26.77 0.88
CA ARG A 113 -8.86 -26.18 1.34
C ARG A 113 -8.01 -25.69 0.16
N GLU A 114 -7.96 -26.45 -0.91
CA GLU A 114 -7.25 -26.08 -2.14
C GLU A 114 -7.87 -24.83 -2.79
N ILE A 115 -9.19 -24.81 -2.99
CA ILE A 115 -9.90 -23.63 -3.51
C ILE A 115 -9.64 -22.40 -2.64
N ARG A 116 -9.63 -22.55 -1.31
CA ARG A 116 -9.34 -21.45 -0.37
C ARG A 116 -7.89 -20.98 -0.46
N SER A 117 -6.94 -21.88 -0.69
CA SER A 117 -5.54 -21.51 -0.98
C SER A 117 -5.45 -20.66 -2.25
N SER A 118 -6.17 -21.04 -3.31
CA SER A 118 -6.22 -20.27 -4.56
C SER A 118 -6.92 -18.92 -4.38
N VAL A 119 -7.90 -18.81 -3.48
CA VAL A 119 -8.51 -17.52 -3.08
C VAL A 119 -7.49 -16.57 -2.42
N VAL A 120 -6.59 -17.09 -1.58
CA VAL A 120 -5.52 -16.26 -0.99
C VAL A 120 -4.58 -15.75 -2.08
N ALA A 121 -4.18 -16.61 -3.01
CA ALA A 121 -3.37 -16.23 -4.17
C ALA A 121 -4.09 -15.19 -5.07
N LEU A 122 -5.42 -15.31 -5.22
CA LEU A 122 -6.24 -14.33 -5.92
C LEU A 122 -6.15 -12.97 -5.25
N ARG A 123 -6.31 -12.91 -3.92
CA ARG A 123 -6.21 -11.67 -3.14
C ARG A 123 -4.84 -11.02 -3.33
N GLU A 124 -3.76 -11.79 -3.21
CA GLU A 124 -2.39 -11.31 -3.39
C GLU A 124 -2.18 -10.71 -4.78
N LYS A 125 -2.64 -11.40 -5.83
CA LYS A 125 -2.57 -10.90 -7.21
C LYS A 125 -3.33 -9.58 -7.40
N MET A 126 -4.51 -9.46 -6.79
CA MET A 126 -5.31 -8.22 -6.84
C MET A 126 -4.63 -7.05 -6.12
N VAL A 127 -4.04 -7.30 -4.94
CA VAL A 127 -3.25 -6.29 -4.20
C VAL A 127 -2.00 -5.90 -4.99
N GLN A 128 -1.33 -6.85 -5.63
CA GLN A 128 -0.20 -6.58 -6.53
C GLN A 128 -0.63 -5.73 -7.73
N GLN A 129 -1.83 -5.95 -8.29
CA GLN A 129 -2.35 -5.11 -9.35
C GLN A 129 -2.59 -3.66 -8.89
N LEU A 130 -3.00 -3.45 -7.63
CA LEU A 130 -3.11 -2.11 -7.03
C LEU A 130 -1.74 -1.41 -6.89
N SER A 131 -0.63 -2.15 -6.81
CA SER A 131 0.73 -1.58 -6.81
C SER A 131 1.28 -1.19 -8.19
N SER A 132 0.41 -1.14 -9.21
CA SER A 132 0.78 -0.73 -10.57
C SER A 132 -0.06 0.45 -11.05
N GLN A 133 0.34 1.05 -12.17
CA GLN A 133 -0.44 2.12 -12.80
C GLN A 133 -1.75 1.54 -13.33
N ILE A 134 -2.86 1.92 -12.70
CA ILE A 134 -4.20 1.46 -13.08
C ILE A 134 -5.19 2.62 -13.08
N GLN A 135 -6.14 2.56 -14.00
CA GLN A 135 -7.20 3.55 -14.12
C GLN A 135 -8.31 3.32 -13.07
N LEU A 136 -9.10 4.36 -12.81
CA LEU A 136 -10.19 4.32 -11.83
C LEU A 136 -11.19 3.17 -12.05
N PRO A 137 -11.64 2.83 -13.29
CA PRO A 137 -12.59 1.73 -13.48
C PRO A 137 -12.04 0.37 -13.05
N THR A 138 -10.79 0.07 -13.40
CA THR A 138 -10.11 -1.17 -13.00
C THR A 138 -9.88 -1.20 -11.50
N CYS A 139 -9.53 -0.05 -10.91
CA CYS A 139 -9.37 0.08 -9.47
C CYS A 139 -10.69 -0.24 -8.72
N LEU A 140 -11.81 0.30 -9.19
CA LEU A 140 -13.14 0.02 -8.65
C LEU A 140 -13.51 -1.47 -8.77
N GLN A 141 -13.22 -2.09 -9.91
CA GLN A 141 -13.45 -3.53 -10.09
C GLN A 141 -12.64 -4.36 -9.08
N VAL A 142 -11.35 -4.07 -8.92
CA VAL A 142 -10.46 -4.77 -7.98
C VAL A 142 -10.94 -4.57 -6.54
N VAL A 143 -11.22 -3.33 -6.12
CA VAL A 143 -11.69 -3.04 -4.75
C VAL A 143 -13.05 -3.67 -4.49
N SER A 144 -13.98 -3.64 -5.46
CA SER A 144 -15.29 -4.29 -5.35
C SER A 144 -15.18 -5.79 -5.17
N CYS A 145 -14.32 -6.44 -5.95
CA CYS A 145 -14.04 -7.87 -5.82
C CYS A 145 -13.39 -8.20 -4.46
N LEU A 146 -12.45 -7.37 -3.98
CA LEU A 146 -11.85 -7.53 -2.65
C LEU A 146 -12.89 -7.39 -1.52
N ARG A 147 -13.81 -6.41 -1.61
CA ARG A 147 -14.93 -6.27 -0.65
C ARG A 147 -15.80 -7.52 -0.61
N ARG A 148 -16.17 -8.06 -1.79
CA ARG A 148 -16.96 -9.29 -1.89
C ARG A 148 -16.21 -10.49 -1.30
N LEU A 149 -14.90 -10.56 -1.52
CA LEU A 149 -14.07 -11.61 -0.94
C LEU A 149 -14.01 -11.52 0.58
N ASP A 150 -13.82 -10.32 1.13
CA ASP A 150 -13.82 -10.07 2.58
C ASP A 150 -15.16 -10.48 3.23
N THR A 151 -16.29 -10.20 2.58
CA THR A 151 -17.62 -10.66 3.05
C THR A 151 -17.74 -12.19 3.05
N LEU A 152 -17.25 -12.87 2.00
CA LEU A 152 -17.27 -14.33 1.94
C LEU A 152 -16.40 -14.98 3.03
N GLU A 153 -15.25 -14.38 3.34
CA GLU A 153 -14.40 -14.83 4.43
C GLU A 153 -15.06 -14.65 5.80
N LEU A 154 -15.73 -13.51 6.02
CA LEU A 154 -16.45 -13.23 7.26
C LEU A 154 -17.62 -14.19 7.47
N ASP A 155 -18.46 -14.40 6.45
CA ASP A 155 -19.59 -15.34 6.48
C ASP A 155 -19.14 -16.76 6.84
N ARG A 156 -17.95 -17.16 6.37
CA ARG A 156 -17.35 -18.45 6.69
C ARG A 156 -16.91 -18.53 8.15
N GLN A 157 -16.31 -17.46 8.69
CA GLN A 157 -15.91 -17.38 10.09
C GLN A 157 -17.12 -17.46 11.03
N HIS A 158 -18.22 -16.77 10.70
CA HIS A 158 -19.47 -16.85 11.46
C HIS A 158 -20.09 -18.24 11.43
N TYR A 159 -20.13 -18.87 10.25
CA TYR A 159 -20.61 -20.24 10.12
C TYR A 159 -19.81 -21.21 11.01
N HIS A 160 -18.49 -21.02 11.09
CA HIS A 160 -17.63 -21.82 11.96
C HIS A 160 -17.88 -21.59 13.46
N ALA A 161 -18.04 -20.33 13.87
CA ALA A 161 -18.35 -19.99 15.26
C ALA A 161 -19.64 -20.68 15.72
N LEU A 162 -20.66 -20.75 14.85
CA LEU A 162 -21.92 -21.44 15.12
C LEU A 162 -21.73 -22.96 15.29
N ILE A 163 -20.90 -23.61 14.47
CA ILE A 163 -20.62 -25.05 14.60
C ILE A 163 -19.85 -25.34 15.89
N THR A 164 -18.83 -24.54 16.19
CA THR A 164 -17.95 -24.77 17.35
C THR A 164 -18.67 -24.52 18.68
N GLN A 165 -19.59 -23.55 18.72
CA GLN A 165 -20.40 -23.25 19.91
C GLN A 165 -21.63 -24.17 20.06
N GLY A 166 -22.06 -24.87 19.00
CA GLY A 166 -23.23 -25.76 18.98
C GLY A 166 -23.11 -27.10 19.70
N GLY A 167 -22.02 -27.35 20.44
CA GLY A 167 -21.84 -28.55 21.28
C GLY A 167 -22.55 -28.53 22.64
N GLY A 168 -23.19 -27.41 23.02
CA GLY A 168 -23.97 -27.28 24.25
C GLY A 168 -25.47 -27.17 23.94
N SER A 169 -26.27 -28.08 24.48
CA SER A 169 -27.72 -28.11 24.34
C SER A 169 -28.39 -26.76 24.67
N SER A 170 -29.01 -26.14 23.67
CA SER A 170 -30.39 -25.64 23.71
C SER A 170 -30.65 -24.73 22.52
N GLY A 171 -31.67 -25.08 21.75
CA GLY A 171 -32.17 -24.27 20.65
C GLY A 171 -32.67 -22.93 21.15
N LYS A 172 -31.83 -21.90 21.02
CA LYS A 172 -32.25 -20.53 20.81
C LYS A 172 -31.42 -20.01 19.65
N ALA A 173 -32.04 -19.97 18.47
CA ALA A 173 -31.61 -19.06 17.44
C ALA A 173 -31.59 -17.66 18.06
N ALA A 174 -30.40 -17.12 18.31
CA ALA A 174 -30.24 -15.76 18.78
C ALA A 174 -29.89 -14.88 17.57
N PRO A 175 -30.81 -14.02 17.11
CA PRO A 175 -30.48 -12.90 16.25
C PRO A 175 -29.95 -11.80 17.14
N ALA A 176 -28.63 -11.64 17.23
CA ALA A 176 -28.01 -10.52 17.95
C ALA A 176 -26.74 -10.05 17.24
N SER A 177 -26.84 -9.79 15.92
CA SER A 177 -25.67 -9.55 15.07
C SER A 177 -25.65 -8.19 14.38
N GLY A 178 -26.68 -7.33 14.54
CA GLY A 178 -26.73 -6.05 13.83
C GLY A 178 -25.58 -5.10 14.21
N ALA A 179 -25.29 -4.99 15.52
CA ALA A 179 -24.21 -4.13 16.01
C ALA A 179 -22.82 -4.74 15.85
N VAL A 180 -22.67 -6.05 16.12
CA VAL A 180 -21.39 -6.77 15.99
C VAL A 180 -20.97 -6.90 14.53
N GLY A 181 -21.91 -7.24 13.64
CA GLY A 181 -21.66 -7.31 12.20
C GLY A 181 -21.31 -5.93 11.59
N GLY A 182 -21.86 -4.85 12.15
CA GLY A 182 -21.47 -3.49 11.77
C GLY A 182 -20.02 -3.17 12.13
N ILE A 183 -19.55 -3.59 13.32
CA ILE A 183 -18.16 -3.38 13.75
C ILE A 183 -17.18 -4.20 12.91
N GLU A 184 -17.50 -5.46 12.63
CA GLU A 184 -16.67 -6.34 11.81
C GLU A 184 -16.59 -5.82 10.37
N GLN A 185 -17.70 -5.38 9.79
CA GLN A 185 -17.71 -4.80 8.44
C GLN A 185 -16.90 -3.49 8.39
N ALA A 186 -16.98 -2.65 9.41
CA ALA A 186 -16.15 -1.45 9.51
C ALA A 186 -14.66 -1.79 9.61
N ALA A 187 -14.29 -2.87 10.33
CA ALA A 187 -12.92 -3.35 10.42
C ALA A 187 -12.40 -3.89 9.09
N LEU A 188 -13.24 -4.61 8.32
CA LEU A 188 -12.92 -5.06 6.96
C LEU A 188 -12.68 -3.89 6.02
N GLU A 189 -13.54 -2.86 6.06
CA GLU A 189 -13.39 -1.66 5.24
C GLU A 189 -12.10 -0.90 5.61
N LEU A 190 -11.80 -0.75 6.91
CA LEU A 190 -10.56 -0.15 7.37
C LEU A 190 -9.33 -0.91 6.86
N ARG A 191 -9.35 -2.25 6.94
CA ARG A 191 -8.27 -3.10 6.42
C ARG A 191 -8.07 -2.89 4.92
N LEU A 192 -9.16 -2.79 4.16
CA LEU A 192 -9.12 -2.55 2.73
C LEU A 192 -8.55 -1.16 2.39
N GLN A 193 -8.93 -0.12 3.13
CA GLN A 193 -8.39 1.23 2.99
C GLN A 193 -6.87 1.25 3.23
N VAL A 194 -6.40 0.57 4.27
CA VAL A 194 -4.97 0.45 4.58
C VAL A 194 -4.23 -0.31 3.49
N GLN A 195 -4.72 -1.49 3.09
CA GLN A 195 -4.10 -2.29 2.02
C GLN A 195 -4.03 -1.54 0.70
N PHE A 196 -5.06 -0.76 0.37
CA PHE A 196 -5.05 0.10 -0.79
C PHE A 196 -3.91 1.13 -0.71
N LEU A 197 -3.83 1.90 0.38
CA LEU A 197 -2.80 2.92 0.54
C LEU A 197 -1.38 2.33 0.60
N GLU A 198 -1.21 1.15 1.18
CA GLU A 198 0.08 0.43 1.19
C GLU A 198 0.50 -0.01 -0.21
N ALA A 199 -0.40 -0.62 -0.98
CA ALA A 199 -0.13 -1.01 -2.35
C ALA A 199 0.20 0.21 -3.22
N ARG A 200 -0.54 1.31 -3.03
CA ARG A 200 -0.27 2.59 -3.70
C ARG A 200 1.06 3.22 -3.25
N ASP A 201 1.42 3.18 -1.97
CA ASP A 201 2.73 3.68 -1.50
C ASP A 201 3.88 2.89 -2.14
N ALA A 202 3.74 1.56 -2.25
CA ALA A 202 4.71 0.70 -2.92
C ALA A 202 4.89 1.09 -4.40
N TRP A 203 3.79 1.39 -5.10
CA TRP A 203 3.85 1.87 -6.48
C TRP A 203 4.59 3.21 -6.61
N VAL A 204 4.28 4.18 -5.72
CA VAL A 204 4.98 5.46 -5.72
C VAL A 204 6.46 5.27 -5.41
N GLN A 205 6.79 4.44 -4.43
CA GLN A 205 8.17 4.18 -4.06
C GLN A 205 8.95 3.57 -5.24
N ALA A 206 8.43 2.51 -5.87
CA ALA A 206 9.05 1.90 -7.04
C ALA A 206 9.22 2.90 -8.21
N SER A 207 8.24 3.80 -8.39
CA SER A 207 8.30 4.84 -9.42
C SER A 207 9.37 5.90 -9.15
N LEU A 208 9.62 6.22 -7.87
CA LEU A 208 10.69 7.14 -7.46
C LEU A 208 12.06 6.46 -7.48
N ASP A 209 12.15 5.18 -7.09
CA ASP A 209 13.40 4.41 -7.18
C ASP A 209 13.85 4.27 -8.64
N GLN A 210 12.90 4.15 -9.58
CA GLN A 210 13.19 4.18 -11.02
C GLN A 210 13.72 5.55 -11.45
N LEU A 211 13.15 6.64 -10.94
CA LEU A 211 13.62 8.00 -11.22
C LEU A 211 15.04 8.21 -10.66
N ASP A 212 15.30 7.75 -9.45
CA ASP A 212 16.62 7.79 -8.81
C ASP A 212 17.64 7.01 -9.65
N ALA A 213 17.29 5.82 -10.11
CA ALA A 213 18.14 5.02 -10.98
C ALA A 213 18.43 5.72 -12.33
N GLN A 214 17.42 6.33 -12.95
CA GLN A 214 17.55 7.07 -14.21
C GLN A 214 18.44 8.32 -14.08
N ALA A 215 18.30 9.04 -12.97
CA ALA A 215 19.12 10.20 -12.67
C ALA A 215 20.52 9.83 -12.14
N GLY A 216 20.77 8.54 -11.87
CA GLY A 216 21.98 8.10 -11.17
C GLY A 216 22.07 8.62 -9.73
N PHE A 217 20.95 9.00 -9.13
CA PHE A 217 20.89 9.50 -7.77
C PHE A 217 21.22 8.37 -6.78
N SER A 218 22.17 8.63 -5.88
CA SER A 218 22.50 7.74 -4.77
C SER A 218 23.10 8.55 -3.63
N SER A 219 22.99 8.05 -2.40
CA SER A 219 23.61 8.70 -1.23
C SER A 219 25.12 8.92 -1.42
N ASP A 220 25.81 7.98 -2.07
CA ASP A 220 27.25 8.10 -2.32
C ASP A 220 27.58 9.14 -3.39
N ARG A 221 26.83 9.21 -4.50
CA ARG A 221 27.02 10.27 -5.49
C ARG A 221 26.68 11.65 -4.95
N LEU A 222 25.64 11.75 -4.12
CA LEU A 222 25.31 12.99 -3.43
C LEU A 222 26.45 13.46 -2.52
N ARG A 223 27.05 12.54 -1.75
CA ARG A 223 28.23 12.82 -0.92
C ARG A 223 29.44 13.24 -1.77
N GLN A 224 29.67 12.57 -2.90
CA GLN A 224 30.74 12.92 -3.83
C GLN A 224 30.53 14.31 -4.44
N HIS A 225 29.32 14.62 -4.89
CA HIS A 225 28.97 15.92 -5.45
C HIS A 225 29.14 17.03 -4.40
N LEU A 226 28.64 16.83 -3.17
CA LEU A 226 28.85 17.77 -2.06
C LEU A 226 30.33 17.96 -1.72
N ARG A 227 31.15 16.91 -1.79
CA ARG A 227 32.62 17.03 -1.63
C ARG A 227 33.22 17.89 -2.74
N LEU A 228 32.87 17.68 -4.00
CA LEU A 228 33.38 18.47 -5.12
C LEU A 228 32.96 19.94 -5.00
N VAL A 229 31.70 20.23 -4.68
CA VAL A 229 31.22 21.60 -4.46
C VAL A 229 31.97 22.27 -3.30
N ARG A 230 32.24 21.53 -2.22
CA ARG A 230 33.04 22.04 -1.09
C ARG A 230 34.49 22.30 -1.47
N MET A 231 35.11 21.42 -2.26
CA MET A 231 36.47 21.60 -2.77
C MET A 231 36.58 22.83 -3.68
N ARG A 232 35.59 23.05 -4.57
CA ARG A 232 35.49 24.24 -5.42
C ARG A 232 35.48 25.53 -4.60
N LYS A 233 34.74 25.55 -3.49
CA LYS A 233 34.70 26.73 -2.60
C LYS A 233 36.03 27.03 -1.90
N MET A 234 36.87 26.02 -1.65
CA MET A 234 38.17 26.19 -0.99
C MET A 234 39.27 26.63 -1.97
N HIS A 235 39.16 26.27 -3.26
CA HIS A 235 40.13 26.62 -4.30
C HIS A 235 39.46 27.21 -5.55
N PRO A 236 39.08 28.50 -5.53
CA PRO A 236 38.41 29.16 -6.65
C PRO A 236 39.29 29.38 -7.90
N ASP A 237 40.62 29.36 -7.77
CA ASP A 237 41.57 29.66 -8.87
C ASP A 237 41.90 28.47 -9.79
N GLN A 238 41.55 27.24 -9.41
CA GLN A 238 41.75 26.07 -10.26
C GLN A 238 40.50 25.82 -11.12
N GLY A 239 40.46 26.42 -12.31
CA GLY A 239 39.36 26.35 -13.29
C GLY A 239 39.04 24.96 -13.89
N GLY A 240 39.43 23.85 -13.25
CA GLY A 240 39.16 22.48 -13.71
C GLY A 240 37.89 21.83 -13.13
N GLY A 241 37.20 22.47 -12.18
CA GLY A 241 36.12 21.85 -11.39
C GLY A 241 34.79 21.65 -12.13
N GLU A 242 34.44 22.50 -13.11
CA GLU A 242 33.17 22.40 -13.84
C GLU A 242 33.09 21.11 -14.67
N SER A 243 34.22 20.66 -15.22
CA SER A 243 34.30 19.40 -15.96
C SER A 243 34.16 18.17 -15.05
N ALA A 244 34.64 18.22 -13.81
CA ALA A 244 34.58 17.12 -12.86
C ALA A 244 33.17 16.93 -12.24
N ALA A 245 32.45 18.01 -11.96
CA ALA A 245 31.07 17.94 -11.47
C ALA A 245 30.09 17.52 -12.59
N ALA A 246 30.30 18.00 -13.83
CA ALA A 246 29.56 17.56 -15.00
C ALA A 246 29.82 16.08 -15.34
N GLY A 247 31.03 15.57 -15.08
CA GLY A 247 31.41 14.17 -15.28
C GLY A 247 30.68 13.15 -14.40
N LEU A 248 30.00 13.58 -13.33
CA LEU A 248 29.19 12.70 -12.48
C LEU A 248 27.82 12.33 -13.08
N GLY A 249 27.40 13.00 -14.15
CA GLY A 249 26.14 12.75 -14.86
C GLY A 249 24.86 13.10 -14.08
N PHE A 250 24.98 13.55 -12.83
CA PHE A 250 23.85 13.94 -11.99
C PHE A 250 23.53 15.42 -12.18
N GLN A 251 22.31 15.74 -12.62
CA GLN A 251 21.81 17.09 -12.85
C GLN A 251 20.76 17.45 -11.77
N PRO A 252 21.13 18.18 -10.69
CA PRO A 252 20.24 18.40 -9.54
C PRO A 252 18.94 19.11 -9.87
N TYR A 253 18.99 20.10 -10.76
CA TYR A 253 17.81 20.87 -11.20
C TYR A 253 16.82 20.01 -11.97
N GLN A 254 17.30 19.22 -12.95
CA GLN A 254 16.46 18.33 -13.74
C GLN A 254 15.83 17.24 -12.86
N TYR A 255 16.65 16.62 -12.01
CA TYR A 255 16.18 15.62 -11.05
C TYR A 255 15.08 16.16 -10.12
N LEU A 256 15.26 17.36 -9.56
CA LEU A 256 14.23 17.98 -8.70
C LEU A 256 12.97 18.31 -9.47
N THR A 257 13.08 18.83 -10.70
CA THR A 257 11.93 19.11 -11.58
C THR A 257 11.12 17.83 -11.83
N ASP A 258 11.80 16.75 -12.20
CA ASP A 258 11.16 15.46 -12.45
C ASP A 258 10.57 14.87 -11.16
N ALA A 259 11.26 15.01 -10.02
CA ALA A 259 10.78 14.54 -8.73
C ALA A 259 9.54 15.32 -8.24
N VAL A 260 9.48 16.63 -8.46
CA VAL A 260 8.31 17.47 -8.15
C VAL A 260 7.12 16.97 -8.96
N GLU A 261 7.27 16.84 -10.28
CA GLU A 261 6.17 16.47 -11.16
C GLU A 261 5.69 15.03 -10.93
N LYS A 262 6.63 14.10 -10.70
CA LYS A 262 6.31 12.69 -10.38
C LYS A 262 5.56 12.58 -9.05
N ASN A 263 6.05 13.23 -7.98
CA ASN A 263 5.36 13.21 -6.69
C ASN A 263 4.00 13.88 -6.78
N ARG A 264 3.88 15.02 -7.49
CA ARG A 264 2.62 15.72 -7.72
C ARG A 264 1.58 14.83 -8.37
N THR A 265 1.93 14.24 -9.50
CA THR A 265 1.01 13.44 -10.31
C THR A 265 0.57 12.20 -9.55
N LEU A 266 1.51 11.44 -8.99
CA LEU A 266 1.21 10.19 -8.28
C LEU A 266 0.41 10.43 -7.00
N CYS A 267 0.79 11.41 -6.18
CA CYS A 267 0.06 11.71 -4.95
C CYS A 267 -1.35 12.24 -5.25
N PHE A 268 -1.51 13.08 -6.28
CA PHE A 268 -2.82 13.58 -6.69
C PHE A 268 -3.71 12.46 -7.19
N GLU A 269 -3.19 11.59 -8.06
CA GLU A 269 -3.92 10.46 -8.61
C GLU A 269 -4.40 9.51 -7.50
N ILE A 270 -3.50 9.12 -6.59
CA ILE A 270 -3.84 8.22 -5.49
C ILE A 270 -4.87 8.86 -4.55
N ALA A 271 -4.69 10.14 -4.19
CA ALA A 271 -5.61 10.83 -3.30
C ALA A 271 -7.01 10.98 -3.91
N THR A 272 -7.09 11.32 -5.20
CA THR A 272 -8.39 11.45 -5.89
C THR A 272 -9.07 10.09 -6.07
N GLN A 273 -8.33 9.03 -6.43
CA GLN A 273 -8.85 7.67 -6.48
C GLN A 273 -9.33 7.19 -5.11
N PHE A 274 -8.54 7.39 -4.06
CA PHE A 274 -8.91 7.00 -2.69
C PHE A 274 -10.22 7.67 -2.25
N LYS A 275 -10.33 8.99 -2.43
CA LYS A 275 -11.55 9.74 -2.11
C LYS A 275 -12.76 9.24 -2.90
N ALA A 276 -12.59 8.97 -4.20
CA ALA A 276 -13.66 8.45 -5.03
C ALA A 276 -14.16 7.07 -4.59
N ILE A 277 -13.28 6.23 -4.03
CA ILE A 277 -13.57 4.83 -3.68
C ILE A 277 -14.06 4.67 -2.23
N PHE A 278 -13.50 5.45 -1.31
CA PHE A 278 -13.66 5.25 0.14
C PHE A 278 -14.33 6.41 0.88
N CYS A 279 -14.30 7.63 0.33
CA CYS A 279 -14.93 8.81 0.94
C CYS A 279 -16.24 9.22 0.23
N GLY A 280 -16.85 8.29 -0.52
CA GLY A 280 -17.83 8.56 -1.58
C GLY A 280 -18.79 9.74 -1.40
N SER A 281 -18.82 10.61 -2.42
CA SER A 281 -19.94 11.47 -2.85
C SER A 281 -20.72 12.26 -1.78
N ALA A 282 -20.05 12.82 -0.78
CA ALA A 282 -20.70 13.77 0.13
C ALA A 282 -20.81 15.20 -0.43
N ASP A 283 -20.01 15.58 -1.45
CA ASP A 283 -20.06 16.94 -2.02
C ASP A 283 -19.95 16.95 -3.56
N SER A 284 -21.07 16.82 -4.26
CA SER A 284 -21.22 17.33 -5.64
C SER A 284 -21.51 18.84 -5.66
N SER A 285 -21.12 19.58 -4.63
CA SER A 285 -21.54 20.97 -4.38
C SER A 285 -20.41 22.00 -4.31
N THR A 286 -19.15 21.65 -4.59
CA THR A 286 -18.03 22.64 -4.58
C THR A 286 -17.22 22.73 -5.88
N ALA A 287 -17.71 22.12 -6.98
CA ALA A 287 -17.18 22.36 -8.33
C ALA A 287 -18.06 23.33 -9.14
N SER A 288 -18.35 24.51 -8.60
CA SER A 288 -18.74 25.68 -9.40
C SER A 288 -18.67 26.95 -8.55
N ALA A 289 -17.53 27.64 -8.61
CA ALA A 289 -17.46 29.08 -8.32
C ALA A 289 -16.13 29.67 -8.80
N THR A 290 -15.90 29.70 -10.11
CA THR A 290 -15.03 30.72 -10.73
C THR A 290 -15.44 30.95 -12.18
N ALA A 291 -16.45 31.80 -12.41
CA ALA A 291 -16.60 32.61 -13.62
C ALA A 291 -17.61 33.76 -13.42
N ALA A 292 -17.06 34.98 -13.42
CA ALA A 292 -17.63 36.24 -13.92
C ALA A 292 -18.92 36.87 -13.33
N SER A 293 -18.70 38.03 -12.69
CA SER A 293 -19.32 39.35 -12.96
C SER A 293 -20.82 39.59 -12.73
N GLY A 294 -21.12 40.59 -11.89
CA GLY A 294 -22.39 41.32 -11.88
C GLY A 294 -22.54 42.14 -10.59
N GLY A 295 -22.64 43.45 -10.71
CA GLY A 295 -22.58 44.39 -9.60
C GLY A 295 -23.91 44.68 -8.89
N ASN A 296 -23.73 45.44 -7.81
CA ASN A 296 -24.62 46.37 -7.12
C ASN A 296 -25.55 45.92 -5.95
N ASP A 297 -25.38 46.72 -4.88
CA ASP A 297 -26.36 47.25 -3.93
C ASP A 297 -26.76 46.45 -2.67
N GLY A 298 -25.96 46.65 -1.62
CA GLY A 298 -26.38 47.48 -0.48
C GLY A 298 -27.49 46.99 0.45
N ARG A 299 -27.14 46.37 1.58
CA ARG A 299 -27.73 46.69 2.90
C ARG A 299 -26.92 46.04 4.03
N ALA A 300 -26.40 46.87 4.93
CA ALA A 300 -25.82 46.44 6.20
C ALA A 300 -26.87 45.81 7.12
N LYS A 301 -26.54 44.67 7.76
CA LYS A 301 -27.21 44.25 9.00
C LYS A 301 -26.33 43.35 9.87
N ALA A 302 -25.97 43.93 11.01
CA ALA A 302 -25.78 43.38 12.35
C ALA A 302 -25.01 42.07 12.54
N VAL A 303 -23.86 42.25 13.23
CA VAL A 303 -23.13 41.28 14.03
C VAL A 303 -24.05 40.72 15.11
N ASP A 304 -24.28 39.40 15.12
CA ASP A 304 -24.67 38.66 16.31
C ASP A 304 -23.56 37.68 16.65
N SER A 305 -22.98 37.91 17.83
CA SER A 305 -21.91 37.16 18.44
C SER A 305 -22.51 36.15 19.40
N SER A 306 -22.50 34.87 19.03
CA SER A 306 -22.65 33.76 19.96
C SER A 306 -21.75 32.59 19.52
N PRO A 307 -21.04 31.94 20.44
CA PRO A 307 -20.06 30.90 20.12
C PRO A 307 -20.78 29.58 19.81
N PRO A 308 -20.31 28.78 18.83
CA PRO A 308 -20.85 27.43 18.66
C PRO A 308 -20.36 26.57 19.83
N GLY A 309 -21.31 26.20 20.69
CA GLY A 309 -21.11 25.21 21.74
C GLY A 309 -20.65 23.88 21.16
N HIS A 310 -19.70 23.25 21.83
CA HIS A 310 -19.25 21.90 21.55
C HIS A 310 -20.38 20.88 21.80
N SER A 311 -21.14 20.56 20.76
CA SER A 311 -21.94 19.35 20.67
C SER A 311 -21.13 18.28 19.94
N GLY A 312 -20.22 17.63 20.66
CA GLY A 312 -19.49 16.45 20.20
C GLY A 312 -20.42 15.23 20.20
N SER A 313 -21.19 15.06 19.12
CA SER A 313 -21.97 13.87 18.87
C SER A 313 -21.08 12.72 18.38
N SER A 314 -21.19 11.63 19.12
CA SER A 314 -20.64 10.29 18.93
C SER A 314 -21.12 9.59 17.65
N SER A 315 -20.23 9.45 16.67
CA SER A 315 -20.01 8.30 15.80
C SER A 315 -19.04 8.76 14.72
N SER A 316 -17.74 8.48 14.84
CA SER A 316 -16.81 8.78 13.74
C SER A 316 -17.31 8.02 12.51
N SER A 317 -17.76 8.76 11.50
CA SER A 317 -18.25 8.15 10.27
C SER A 317 -17.10 7.38 9.62
N SER A 318 -17.40 6.31 8.89
CA SER A 318 -16.37 5.57 8.12
C SER A 318 -15.57 6.50 7.20
N SER A 319 -16.22 7.57 6.71
CA SER A 319 -15.58 8.63 5.93
C SER A 319 -14.52 9.40 6.74
N ASP A 320 -14.78 9.73 8.01
CA ASP A 320 -13.80 10.44 8.85
C ASP A 320 -12.54 9.62 9.10
N VAL A 321 -12.66 8.30 9.13
CA VAL A 321 -11.51 7.38 9.25
C VAL A 321 -10.72 7.39 7.94
N ALA A 322 -11.41 7.25 6.80
CA ALA A 322 -10.79 7.31 5.47
C ALA A 322 -10.01 8.62 5.26
N ASP A 323 -10.61 9.77 5.59
CA ASP A 323 -9.96 11.08 5.44
C ASP A 323 -8.72 11.23 6.31
N ARG A 324 -8.76 10.73 7.56
CA ARG A 324 -7.60 10.73 8.46
C ARG A 324 -6.48 9.84 7.93
N LEU A 325 -6.80 8.66 7.40
CA LEU A 325 -5.79 7.76 6.81
C LEU A 325 -5.13 8.41 5.59
N LEU A 326 -5.92 9.02 4.72
CA LEU A 326 -5.41 9.74 3.56
C LEU A 326 -4.52 10.91 3.98
N ALA A 327 -4.94 11.70 4.98
CA ALA A 327 -4.15 12.81 5.51
C ALA A 327 -2.82 12.33 6.12
N MET A 328 -2.84 11.22 6.87
CA MET A 328 -1.62 10.61 7.42
C MET A 328 -0.67 10.12 6.32
N TRP A 329 -1.20 9.45 5.30
CA TRP A 329 -0.40 8.99 4.16
C TRP A 329 0.20 10.18 3.40
N LEU A 330 -0.60 11.18 3.04
CA LEU A 330 -0.15 12.39 2.35
C LEU A 330 0.92 13.12 3.17
N SER A 331 0.71 13.32 4.47
CA SER A 331 1.69 13.98 5.35
C SER A 331 3.04 13.27 5.34
N ARG A 332 3.04 11.92 5.38
CA ARG A 332 4.27 11.13 5.30
C ARG A 332 4.96 11.25 3.95
N ARG A 333 4.20 11.20 2.85
CA ARG A 333 4.73 11.36 1.48
C ARG A 333 5.34 12.74 1.27
N LEU A 334 4.62 13.79 1.65
CA LEU A 334 5.06 15.17 1.52
C LEU A 334 6.27 15.45 2.41
N GLY A 335 6.33 14.87 3.62
CA GLY A 335 7.51 14.94 4.47
C GLY A 335 8.76 14.33 3.81
N ARG A 336 8.64 13.17 3.15
CA ARG A 336 9.75 12.57 2.38
C ARG A 336 10.21 13.48 1.23
N PHE A 337 9.25 14.08 0.51
CA PHE A 337 9.55 15.03 -0.57
C PHE A 337 10.24 16.30 -0.04
N LEU A 338 9.78 16.88 1.06
CA LEU A 338 10.40 18.07 1.67
C LEU A 338 11.83 17.78 2.13
N ASN A 339 12.09 16.60 2.68
CA ASN A 339 13.45 16.17 3.02
C ASN A 339 14.35 16.03 1.78
N LEU A 340 13.82 15.48 0.68
CA LEU A 340 14.53 15.40 -0.61
C LEU A 340 14.85 16.80 -1.14
N LEU A 341 13.88 17.70 -1.07
CA LEU A 341 14.02 19.10 -1.48
C LEU A 341 15.10 19.80 -0.65
N GLU A 342 15.07 19.70 0.68
CA GLU A 342 16.09 20.31 1.55
C GLU A 342 17.49 19.73 1.28
N LEU A 343 17.57 18.47 0.87
CA LEU A 343 18.83 17.78 0.58
C LEU A 343 19.45 18.21 -0.76
N VAL A 344 18.64 18.33 -1.82
CA VAL A 344 19.14 18.51 -3.20
C VAL A 344 19.08 19.97 -3.65
N LEU A 345 18.13 20.77 -3.16
CA LEU A 345 17.98 22.18 -3.56
C LEU A 345 19.26 23.01 -3.38
N PRO A 346 20.07 22.84 -2.31
CA PRO A 346 21.33 23.58 -2.16
C PRO A 346 22.41 23.27 -3.20
N LEU A 347 22.19 22.29 -4.08
CA LEU A 347 23.10 21.95 -5.18
C LEU A 347 22.79 22.73 -6.46
N VAL A 348 21.66 23.43 -6.53
CA VAL A 348 21.31 24.24 -7.70
C VAL A 348 22.07 25.58 -7.63
N GLU A 349 22.92 25.82 -8.63
CA GLU A 349 23.87 26.95 -8.64
C GLU A 349 23.36 28.23 -9.34
N ASP A 350 22.12 28.22 -9.82
CA ASP A 350 21.52 29.30 -10.62
C ASP A 350 20.22 29.82 -10.01
N GLY A 351 20.09 31.15 -9.96
CA GLY A 351 18.91 31.84 -9.44
C GLY A 351 17.66 31.65 -10.31
N ALA A 352 17.80 31.60 -11.64
CA ALA A 352 16.64 31.36 -12.52
C ALA A 352 16.10 29.94 -12.32
N SER A 353 16.99 28.96 -12.22
CA SER A 353 16.66 27.57 -11.89
C SER A 353 15.99 27.42 -10.51
N LEU A 354 16.48 28.14 -9.49
CA LEU A 354 15.84 28.17 -8.16
C LEU A 354 14.45 28.81 -8.19
N HIS A 355 14.27 29.89 -8.94
CA HIS A 355 12.97 30.53 -9.10
C HIS A 355 11.95 29.60 -9.79
N ASN A 356 12.34 28.94 -10.89
CA ASN A 356 11.47 28.00 -11.57
C ASN A 356 11.10 26.79 -10.69
N LEU A 357 12.05 26.24 -9.92
CA LEU A 357 11.77 25.19 -8.96
C LEU A 357 10.81 25.65 -7.86
N LEU A 358 10.93 26.90 -7.39
CA LEU A 358 9.99 27.46 -6.43
C LEU A 358 8.58 27.51 -7.01
N GLU A 359 8.40 28.01 -8.23
CA GLU A 359 7.10 28.06 -8.89
C GLU A 359 6.48 26.67 -9.06
N GLN A 360 7.27 25.69 -9.53
CA GLN A 360 6.80 24.31 -9.68
C GLN A 360 6.43 23.66 -8.35
N THR A 361 7.24 23.87 -7.30
CA THR A 361 6.97 23.32 -5.96
C THR A 361 5.72 23.99 -5.36
N MET A 362 5.54 25.30 -5.57
CA MET A 362 4.35 26.02 -5.15
C MET A 362 3.10 25.54 -5.89
N PHE A 363 3.20 25.27 -7.19
CA PHE A 363 2.13 24.66 -7.97
C PHE A 363 1.78 23.26 -7.47
N PHE A 364 2.79 22.43 -7.15
CA PHE A 364 2.57 21.14 -6.50
C PHE A 364 1.81 21.31 -5.18
N GLY A 365 2.25 22.19 -4.28
CA GLY A 365 1.54 22.49 -3.03
C GLY A 365 0.09 22.95 -3.24
N ALA A 366 -0.15 23.85 -4.19
CA ALA A 366 -1.50 24.31 -4.53
C ALA A 366 -2.38 23.16 -5.07
N SER A 367 -1.82 22.28 -5.91
CA SER A 367 -2.54 21.12 -6.43
C SER A 367 -2.93 20.14 -5.32
N MET A 368 -2.07 19.95 -4.31
CA MET A 368 -2.39 19.14 -3.12
C MET A 368 -3.44 19.81 -2.22
N GLY A 369 -3.53 21.14 -2.24
CA GLY A 369 -4.61 21.87 -1.56
C GLY A 369 -6.01 21.42 -1.98
N ARG A 370 -6.20 21.04 -3.26
CA ARG A 370 -7.47 20.49 -3.77
C ARG A 370 -7.88 19.15 -3.13
N VAL A 371 -6.91 18.40 -2.60
CA VAL A 371 -7.17 17.15 -1.85
C VAL A 371 -7.04 17.33 -0.34
N GLY A 372 -6.87 18.56 0.15
CA GLY A 372 -6.79 18.89 1.58
C GLY A 372 -5.40 18.80 2.19
N ALA A 373 -4.34 18.80 1.38
CA ALA A 373 -2.95 18.67 1.84
C ALA A 373 -2.05 19.80 1.31
N ASP A 374 -2.48 21.05 1.44
CA ASP A 374 -1.64 22.20 1.08
C ASP A 374 -0.44 22.32 2.03
N PHE A 375 0.77 22.21 1.47
CA PHE A 375 2.02 22.29 2.20
C PHE A 375 2.86 23.53 1.83
N ARG A 376 2.28 24.51 1.12
CA ARG A 376 3.02 25.71 0.67
C ARG A 376 3.64 26.50 1.81
N GLY A 377 3.01 26.49 2.99
CA GLY A 377 3.58 27.09 4.20
C GLY A 377 4.92 26.50 4.64
N LEU A 378 5.25 25.27 4.22
CA LEU A 378 6.51 24.59 4.53
C LEU A 378 7.60 24.80 3.47
N ILE A 379 7.23 25.23 2.26
CA ILE A 379 8.17 25.42 1.13
C ILE A 379 9.06 26.65 1.37
N GLY A 380 8.46 27.76 1.83
CA GLY A 380 9.14 29.05 2.00
C GLY A 380 10.45 28.99 2.78
N PRO A 381 10.47 28.42 4.00
CA PRO A 381 11.69 28.32 4.81
C PRO A 381 12.85 27.57 4.12
N ILE A 382 12.55 26.52 3.34
CA ILE A 382 13.56 25.71 2.63
C ILE A 382 14.24 26.54 1.52
N PHE A 383 13.44 27.27 0.74
CA PHE A 383 13.95 28.13 -0.33
C PHE A 383 14.68 29.35 0.21
N VAL A 384 14.15 30.03 1.24
CA VAL A 384 14.80 31.18 1.87
C VAL A 384 16.19 30.78 2.38
N LYS A 385 16.29 29.68 3.14
CA LYS A 385 17.58 29.16 3.64
C LYS A 385 18.57 28.88 2.51
N THR A 386 18.10 28.35 1.39
CA THR A 386 18.95 28.06 0.22
C THR A 386 19.40 29.33 -0.52
N ILE A 387 18.48 30.27 -0.73
CA ILE A 387 18.75 31.55 -1.39
C ILE A 387 19.69 32.40 -0.54
N GLU A 388 19.50 32.46 0.78
CA GLU A 388 20.42 33.16 1.68
C GLU A 388 21.85 32.62 1.58
N ARG A 389 22.00 31.29 1.57
CA ARG A 389 23.29 30.63 1.38
C ARG A 389 23.89 30.98 0.03
N PHE A 390 23.11 30.86 -1.03
CA PHE A 390 23.51 31.19 -2.39
C PHE A 390 24.01 32.64 -2.51
N CYS A 391 23.26 33.59 -1.96
CA CYS A 391 23.64 35.01 -1.94
C CYS A 391 24.95 35.20 -1.15
N LYS A 392 25.05 34.69 0.08
CA LYS A 392 26.28 34.81 0.89
C LYS A 392 27.51 34.28 0.16
N ASP A 393 27.39 33.12 -0.49
CA ASP A 393 28.47 32.52 -1.27
C ASP A 393 28.88 33.39 -2.47
N ARG A 394 27.91 33.83 -3.28
CA ARG A 394 28.16 34.64 -4.49
C ARG A 394 28.72 36.02 -4.15
N TRP A 395 28.17 36.69 -3.14
CA TRP A 395 28.67 37.99 -2.66
C TRP A 395 30.07 37.86 -2.07
N GLY A 396 30.36 36.79 -1.32
CA GLY A 396 31.69 36.54 -0.78
C GLY A 396 32.75 36.40 -1.88
N VAL A 397 32.45 35.61 -2.92
CA VAL A 397 33.34 35.45 -4.08
C VAL A 397 33.50 36.76 -4.84
N ALA A 398 32.41 37.46 -5.14
CA ALA A 398 32.46 38.72 -5.88
C ALA A 398 33.23 39.81 -5.10
N SER A 399 33.04 39.88 -3.79
CA SER A 399 33.78 40.80 -2.91
C SER A 399 35.27 40.47 -2.89
N ALA A 400 35.66 39.20 -2.78
CA ALA A 400 37.06 38.79 -2.81
C ALA A 400 37.72 39.11 -4.17
N GLN A 401 37.02 38.86 -5.28
CA GLN A 401 37.49 39.19 -6.63
C GLN A 401 37.65 40.71 -6.82
N LEU A 402 36.72 41.51 -6.31
CA LEU A 402 36.81 42.96 -6.34
C LEU A 402 38.03 43.45 -5.54
N CYS A 403 38.22 42.93 -4.32
CA CYS A 403 39.38 43.27 -3.49
C CYS A 403 40.71 42.88 -4.17
N ALA A 404 40.78 41.72 -4.82
CA ALA A 404 41.96 41.29 -5.58
C ALA A 404 42.24 42.24 -6.75
N ARG A 405 41.22 42.60 -7.55
CA ARG A 405 41.37 43.56 -8.66
C ARG A 405 41.81 44.95 -8.20
N ILE A 406 41.27 45.43 -7.08
CA ILE A 406 41.71 46.72 -6.50
C ILE A 406 43.18 46.62 -6.07
N ARG A 407 43.59 45.50 -5.46
CA ARG A 407 44.99 45.28 -5.07
C ARG A 407 45.93 45.17 -6.27
N ASP A 408 45.54 44.49 -7.34
CA ASP A 408 46.39 44.35 -8.52
C ASP A 408 46.53 45.65 -9.30
N GLN A 409 45.47 46.47 -9.36
CA GLN A 409 45.54 47.74 -10.09
C GLN A 409 46.14 48.89 -9.26
N TRP A 410 45.94 48.91 -7.94
CA TRP A 410 46.30 50.05 -7.07
C TRP A 410 47.27 49.67 -5.93
N GLY A 411 47.65 48.40 -5.80
CA GLY A 411 48.74 47.95 -4.94
C GLY A 411 50.08 48.19 -5.64
N GLY A 412 50.79 49.24 -5.23
CA GLY A 412 52.02 49.66 -5.89
C GLY A 412 53.16 48.61 -5.88
N PRO A 413 54.13 48.71 -6.80
CA PRO A 413 55.31 47.85 -6.81
C PRO A 413 56.26 48.27 -5.68
N GLY A 414 56.25 47.57 -4.53
CA GLY A 414 57.05 48.05 -3.40
C GLY A 414 57.18 47.21 -2.14
N GLU A 415 56.94 45.90 -2.12
CA GLU A 415 57.42 45.03 -1.03
C GLU A 415 57.84 43.65 -1.54
N ALA A 416 58.97 43.62 -2.25
CA ALA A 416 59.82 42.43 -2.36
C ALA A 416 61.16 42.77 -1.69
N GLY A 417 61.14 42.95 -0.37
CA GLY A 417 62.36 42.97 0.46
C GLY A 417 62.73 41.54 0.85
N PRO A 418 64.01 41.12 0.76
CA PRO A 418 64.41 39.77 1.11
C PRO A 418 64.21 39.53 2.62
N ALA A 419 63.74 38.33 2.96
CA ALA A 419 63.59 37.86 4.32
C ALA A 419 64.90 38.05 5.12
N PRO A 420 64.87 38.54 6.37
CA PRO A 420 66.04 38.51 7.23
C PRO A 420 66.34 37.06 7.62
N ALA A 421 67.58 36.63 7.36
CA ALA A 421 68.13 35.32 7.70
C ALA A 421 68.07 35.05 9.22
N PRO A 422 68.02 33.77 9.65
CA PRO A 422 67.99 33.42 11.07
C PRO A 422 69.35 33.65 11.74
N ALA A 423 69.29 33.97 13.03
CA ALA A 423 70.39 34.33 13.90
C ALA A 423 71.59 33.34 13.89
N GLN A 424 72.80 33.88 14.02
CA GLN A 424 73.96 33.18 14.57
C GLN A 424 74.66 34.07 15.61
N GLY A 425 74.93 33.49 16.78
CA GLY A 425 75.58 34.14 17.92
C GLY A 425 77.11 34.07 17.91
N HIS A 426 77.66 34.39 19.09
CA HIS A 426 79.06 34.57 19.50
C HIS A 426 79.63 35.98 19.24
N MET A 427 80.17 36.70 20.22
CA MET A 427 80.83 36.29 21.47
C MET A 427 80.29 36.99 22.72
#